data_AF-A0A178IP97-F1
#
_entry.id   AF-A0A178IP97-F1
#
_cell.length_a   1.000
_cell.length_b   1.000
_cell.length_c   1.000
_cell.angle_alpha   90.00
_cell.angle_beta   90.00
_cell.angle_gamma   90.00
#
_symmetry.space_group_name_H-M   'P 1'
#
loop_
_entity.id
_entity.type
_entity.pdbx_description
1 polymer ?
#
loop_
_entity_poly.entity_id
_entity_poly.type
_entity_poly.pdbx_seq_one_letter_code
_entity_poly.pdbx_strand_id
1 'polypeptide(L)'
;MFEDMQPRRLTHFACLLSALLAVLPHVLAQDIVVSGPMLFPSDTEADTPPVFKKAWKIKCPAEMEERAEHAYAFIAQRTDDEGKYLVRKACGAQPVHDLAKASLSDAPQCKPAQAGGKPVAARSLVAVIFNPAAASPKAADAAPRLLAVTPVFIGKEQSTALRKAKKKLFINLTLALDAAGAPLSYEIAPESPHAEPFKAEIDAALSRWKFAPARKGGQPVASSLVVPVWLTAEDTLIQHPSVGTPPSVAHREPPAYPRAMLTSRLVGEVVVQFVVDEKGDVINPVVVRSNNPGFEEAAINAMLKWKFNPATKNGKPVRMELQMPITFNLPPHPNFDPAREAVEVESVSKRRMEKMPEGLRYDTPPEPRGVIRPVYPYALYASKAPSGSATISMLIDPKGRVVMVKVIEATRPEFGESGKAAVEHFEFKPATLKGKPTSGMLKTEFNFAPITRTPPSTRWR
;
A
#
# COMPACT_ATOMS: atom_id res chain seq x y z
N MET A 1 81.86 -2.98 26.81
CA MET A 1 82.00 -1.63 27.37
C MET A 1 80.83 -0.82 26.83
N PHE A 2 79.74 -0.75 27.63
CA PHE A 2 78.53 0.11 27.51
C PHE A 2 77.72 -0.03 26.20
N GLU A 3 76.39 0.03 26.12
CA GLU A 3 75.25 0.32 27.01
C GLU A 3 74.03 -0.09 26.13
N ASP A 4 73.17 -1.01 26.56
CA ASP A 4 71.94 -0.78 27.32
C ASP A 4 70.73 -0.27 26.50
N MET A 5 69.54 -0.62 27.00
CA MET A 5 68.18 -0.21 26.61
C MET A 5 67.40 -1.00 25.52
N GLN A 6 66.64 -1.99 25.99
CA GLN A 6 65.20 -2.15 25.66
C GLN A 6 64.38 -1.13 26.52
N PRO A 7 63.06 -0.85 26.34
CA PRO A 7 62.02 -1.61 25.62
C PRO A 7 60.89 -0.78 24.92
N ARG A 8 59.95 -1.50 24.26
CA ARG A 8 58.47 -1.28 24.15
C ARG A 8 57.87 -1.01 22.74
N ARG A 9 57.02 -1.98 22.39
CA ARG A 9 55.69 -1.89 21.74
C ARG A 9 55.58 -1.06 20.44
N LEU A 10 55.39 -1.76 19.32
CA LEU A 10 54.35 -1.38 18.35
C LEU A 10 53.85 -2.61 17.59
N THR A 11 52.54 -2.81 17.76
CA THR A 11 51.57 -3.48 16.90
C THR A 11 51.90 -3.37 15.41
N HIS A 12 51.62 -4.42 14.63
CA HIS A 12 50.88 -4.41 13.35
C HIS A 12 50.96 -5.83 12.77
N PHE A 13 49.99 -6.68 13.12
CA PHE A 13 49.78 -7.94 12.41
C PHE A 13 48.82 -7.67 11.24
N ALA A 14 49.28 -8.09 10.07
CA ALA A 14 48.61 -8.00 8.79
C ALA A 14 47.47 -9.02 8.67
N CYS A 15 46.41 -8.66 7.94
CA CYS A 15 46.07 -9.27 6.65
C CYS A 15 44.64 -8.87 6.24
N LEU A 16 44.57 -7.85 5.38
CA LEU A 16 43.48 -7.64 4.44
C LEU A 16 43.42 -8.85 3.50
N LEU A 17 42.35 -9.65 3.58
CA LEU A 17 42.01 -10.58 2.52
C LEU A 17 40.95 -9.93 1.62
N SER A 18 41.45 -9.23 0.62
CA SER A 18 40.70 -8.82 -0.57
C SER A 18 40.37 -10.09 -1.37
N ALA A 19 39.09 -10.38 -1.58
CA ALA A 19 38.65 -11.27 -2.63
C ALA A 19 37.59 -10.54 -3.46
N LEU A 20 38.09 -9.84 -4.48
CA LEU A 20 37.31 -9.37 -5.61
C LEU A 20 37.04 -10.58 -6.51
N LEU A 21 35.77 -10.92 -6.74
CA LEU A 21 35.37 -11.85 -7.80
C LEU A 21 34.17 -11.22 -8.52
N ALA A 22 34.42 -10.80 -9.76
CA ALA A 22 33.41 -10.26 -10.66
C ALA A 22 33.18 -11.26 -11.80
N VAL A 23 31.97 -11.79 -11.94
CA VAL A 23 31.29 -12.12 -13.21
C VAL A 23 29.76 -12.09 -12.98
N LEU A 24 29.08 -11.11 -13.60
CA LEU A 24 27.68 -10.95 -14.07
C LEU A 24 26.48 -11.61 -13.33
N PRO A 25 25.31 -10.93 -13.32
CA PRO A 25 24.25 -11.15 -12.35
C PRO A 25 23.40 -12.36 -12.73
N HIS A 26 23.56 -13.45 -11.99
CA HIS A 26 22.37 -14.20 -11.64
C HIS A 26 21.58 -13.32 -10.66
N VAL A 27 20.59 -12.57 -11.16
CA VAL A 27 19.55 -11.99 -10.29
C VAL A 27 18.78 -13.17 -9.71
N LEU A 28 19.35 -13.78 -8.66
CA LEU A 28 18.65 -14.71 -7.80
C LEU A 28 17.61 -13.85 -7.08
N ALA A 29 16.34 -14.10 -7.40
CA ALA A 29 15.22 -13.21 -7.08
C ALA A 29 15.25 -12.71 -5.63
N GLN A 30 15.29 -11.39 -5.49
CA GLN A 30 15.00 -10.71 -4.23
C GLN A 30 13.51 -10.78 -3.96
N ASP A 31 13.13 -10.75 -2.68
CA ASP A 31 11.74 -10.83 -2.33
C ASP A 31 11.38 -10.10 -1.04
N ILE A 32 10.07 -9.89 -0.92
CA ILE A 32 9.46 -9.22 0.23
C ILE A 32 8.76 -10.28 1.08
N VAL A 33 9.17 -10.36 2.34
CA VAL A 33 8.47 -11.11 3.37
C VAL A 33 7.60 -10.15 4.16
N VAL A 34 6.31 -10.44 4.23
CA VAL A 34 5.38 -9.72 5.11
C VAL A 34 5.11 -10.61 6.31
N SER A 35 5.46 -10.13 7.51
CA SER A 35 5.16 -10.86 8.74
C SER A 35 3.65 -10.94 8.99
N GLY A 36 3.23 -11.85 9.88
CA GLY A 36 1.91 -11.70 10.50
C GLY A 36 1.85 -10.44 11.37
N PRO A 37 0.65 -9.93 11.70
CA PRO A 37 0.50 -8.89 12.69
C PRO A 37 1.02 -9.37 14.05
N MET A 38 1.77 -8.53 14.74
CA MET A 38 2.32 -8.76 16.08
C MET A 38 1.73 -7.72 17.02
N LEU A 39 1.30 -8.10 18.22
CA LEU A 39 0.82 -7.14 19.20
C LEU A 39 1.95 -6.19 19.63
N PHE A 40 1.57 -4.95 19.93
CA PHE A 40 2.48 -4.05 20.62
C PHE A 40 2.74 -4.56 22.04
N PRO A 41 3.97 -4.43 22.59
CA PRO A 41 4.23 -4.79 23.98
C PRO A 41 3.31 -4.11 24.99
N SER A 42 2.89 -2.86 24.74
CA SER A 42 1.93 -2.16 25.59
C SER A 42 0.46 -2.50 25.33
N ASP A 43 0.15 -3.39 24.38
CA ASP A 43 -1.22 -3.85 24.15
C ASP A 43 -1.60 -4.92 25.18
N THR A 44 -2.51 -4.56 26.08
CA THR A 44 -3.03 -5.43 27.13
C THR A 44 -4.47 -5.85 26.87
N GLU A 45 -5.06 -5.40 25.74
CA GLU A 45 -6.47 -5.67 25.41
C GLU A 45 -6.63 -7.03 24.72
N ALA A 46 -5.57 -7.55 24.09
CA ALA A 46 -5.57 -8.82 23.36
C ALA A 46 -4.48 -9.77 23.84
N ASP A 47 -4.80 -11.07 23.88
CA ASP A 47 -3.83 -12.15 24.15
C ASP A 47 -3.17 -12.65 22.85
N THR A 48 -3.90 -12.56 21.73
CA THR A 48 -3.40 -12.98 20.42
C THR A 48 -3.63 -11.89 19.37
N PRO A 49 -2.68 -11.69 18.44
CA PRO A 49 -2.80 -10.65 17.42
C PRO A 49 -3.92 -10.96 16.42
N PRO A 50 -4.38 -9.94 15.67
CA PRO A 50 -5.22 -10.18 14.51
C PRO A 50 -4.47 -11.01 13.47
N VAL A 51 -5.20 -11.76 12.65
CA VAL A 51 -4.62 -12.68 11.65
C VAL A 51 -5.11 -12.35 10.27
N PHE A 52 -4.21 -12.16 9.30
CA PHE A 52 -4.64 -11.94 7.91
C PHE A 52 -5.47 -13.12 7.39
N LYS A 53 -6.61 -12.83 6.75
CA LYS A 53 -7.49 -13.85 6.14
C LYS A 53 -6.83 -14.57 4.95
N LYS A 54 -5.81 -13.96 4.35
CA LYS A 54 -5.00 -14.53 3.26
C LYS A 54 -3.56 -14.02 3.35
N ALA A 55 -2.61 -14.72 2.74
CA ALA A 55 -1.23 -14.26 2.65
C ALA A 55 -1.15 -12.90 1.93
N TRP A 56 -0.41 -11.96 2.51
CA TRP A 56 -0.13 -10.67 1.89
C TRP A 56 1.14 -10.79 1.06
N LYS A 57 0.99 -10.81 -0.27
CA LYS A 57 2.11 -10.86 -1.20
C LYS A 57 2.38 -9.46 -1.74
N ILE A 58 3.54 -8.91 -1.43
CA ILE A 58 4.03 -7.65 -1.98
C ILE A 58 5.10 -8.00 -3.02
N LYS A 59 5.01 -7.43 -4.22
CA LYS A 59 6.05 -7.61 -5.24
C LYS A 59 7.26 -6.76 -4.87
N CYS A 60 8.46 -7.33 -5.02
CA CYS A 60 9.68 -6.53 -4.93
C CYS A 60 9.71 -5.56 -6.13
N PRO A 61 9.85 -4.25 -5.90
CA PRO A 61 9.96 -3.29 -6.99
C PRO A 61 11.37 -3.34 -7.60
N ALA A 62 11.50 -3.04 -8.90
CA ALA A 62 12.75 -3.17 -9.64
C ALA A 62 13.88 -2.29 -9.06
N GLU A 63 13.54 -1.13 -8.51
CA GLU A 63 14.49 -0.20 -7.89
C GLU A 63 15.12 -0.73 -6.60
N MET A 64 14.57 -1.80 -6.04
CA MET A 64 15.14 -2.49 -4.89
C MET A 64 16.03 -3.67 -5.28
N GLU A 65 15.91 -4.18 -6.52
CA GLU A 65 16.58 -5.41 -7.01
C GLU A 65 18.11 -5.37 -6.98
N GLU A 66 18.70 -4.18 -6.83
CA GLU A 66 20.16 -3.98 -6.80
C GLU A 66 20.75 -3.96 -5.37
N ARG A 67 19.92 -4.03 -4.31
CA ARG A 67 20.40 -3.88 -2.93
C ARG A 67 20.93 -5.18 -2.33
N ALA A 68 22.10 -5.10 -1.69
CA ALA A 68 22.75 -6.24 -1.03
C ALA A 68 22.38 -6.41 0.46
N GLU A 69 21.74 -5.41 1.07
CA GLU A 69 21.49 -5.36 2.52
C GLU A 69 20.05 -5.72 2.87
N HIS A 70 19.87 -6.34 4.04
CA HIS A 70 18.54 -6.49 4.63
C HIS A 70 17.98 -5.12 4.99
N ALA A 71 16.70 -4.91 4.66
CA ALA A 71 16.00 -3.70 5.04
C ALA A 71 14.56 -4.05 5.40
N TYR A 72 13.94 -3.22 6.23
CA TYR A 72 12.55 -3.42 6.59
C TYR A 72 11.88 -2.10 6.90
N ALA A 73 10.56 -2.10 6.73
CA ALA A 73 9.66 -1.09 7.25
C ALA A 73 8.54 -1.79 8.02
N PHE A 74 7.75 -1.01 8.71
CA PHE A 74 6.64 -1.49 9.50
C PHE A 74 5.35 -0.82 9.05
N ILE A 75 4.26 -1.56 9.17
CA ILE A 75 2.91 -1.05 9.09
C ILE A 75 2.35 -1.18 10.49
N ALA A 76 2.23 -0.04 11.16
CA ALA A 76 1.57 0.07 12.43
C ALA A 76 0.07 0.20 12.15
N GLN A 77 -0.75 -0.69 12.72
CA GLN A 77 -2.18 -0.72 12.47
C GLN A 77 -3.03 -0.88 13.74
N ARG A 78 -4.28 -0.44 13.69
CA ARG A 78 -5.33 -0.78 14.67
C ARG A 78 -6.51 -1.41 13.96
N THR A 79 -7.01 -2.52 14.50
CA THR A 79 -8.26 -3.16 14.04
C THR A 79 -9.34 -3.08 15.12
N ASP A 80 -10.60 -3.09 14.71
CA ASP A 80 -11.74 -3.32 15.61
C ASP A 80 -11.92 -4.82 15.93
N ASP A 81 -12.98 -5.12 16.69
CA ASP A 81 -13.40 -6.46 17.10
C ASP A 81 -14.00 -7.31 15.96
N GLU A 82 -14.22 -6.73 14.78
CA GLU A 82 -14.54 -7.47 13.54
C GLU A 82 -13.28 -7.76 12.69
N GLY A 83 -12.13 -7.22 13.08
CA GLY A 83 -10.87 -7.33 12.35
C GLY A 83 -10.75 -6.34 11.19
N LYS A 84 -11.59 -5.30 11.14
CA LYS A 84 -11.53 -4.24 10.15
C LYS A 84 -10.52 -3.18 10.58
N TYR A 85 -9.78 -2.67 9.60
CA TYR A 85 -8.78 -1.63 9.83
C TYR A 85 -9.44 -0.30 10.20
N LEU A 86 -9.07 0.23 11.37
CA LEU A 86 -9.42 1.58 11.81
C LEU A 86 -8.33 2.59 11.44
N VAL A 87 -7.07 2.16 11.53
CA VAL A 87 -5.88 2.97 11.27
C VAL A 87 -4.78 2.09 10.69
N ARG A 88 -4.05 2.60 9.71
CA ARG A 88 -2.79 2.01 9.24
C ARG A 88 -1.80 3.09 8.86
N LYS A 89 -0.55 2.93 9.29
CA LYS A 89 0.54 3.86 9.03
C LYS A 89 1.81 3.10 8.70
N ALA A 90 2.40 3.39 7.55
CA ALA A 90 3.75 2.93 7.23
C ALA A 90 4.77 3.75 8.03
N CYS A 91 5.78 3.08 8.56
CA CYS A 91 6.78 3.59 9.48
C CYS A 91 8.11 2.90 9.16
N GLY A 92 9.21 3.62 9.07
CA GLY A 92 10.51 2.99 8.80
C GLY A 92 11.46 3.91 8.04
N ALA A 93 12.60 3.35 7.64
CA ALA A 93 13.55 4.03 6.78
C ALA A 93 13.21 3.84 5.29
N GLN A 94 13.61 4.80 4.47
CA GLN A 94 13.54 4.66 3.01
C GLN A 94 14.59 3.65 2.52
N PRO A 95 14.34 2.94 1.40
CA PRO A 95 13.13 3.02 0.54
C PRO A 95 11.99 2.06 0.93
N VAL A 96 12.20 1.16 1.90
CA VAL A 96 11.18 0.14 2.28
C VAL A 96 9.93 0.78 2.88
N HIS A 97 10.06 1.97 3.47
CA HIS A 97 8.92 2.78 3.89
C HIS A 97 7.93 3.04 2.76
N ASP A 98 8.40 3.49 1.58
CA ASP A 98 7.51 3.83 0.46
C ASP A 98 6.82 2.61 -0.12
N LEU A 99 7.53 1.47 -0.18
CA LEU A 99 6.94 0.19 -0.54
C LEU A 99 5.83 -0.23 0.43
N ALA A 100 6.09 -0.15 1.74
CA ALA A 100 5.10 -0.47 2.76
C ALA A 100 3.88 0.45 2.67
N LYS A 101 4.10 1.75 2.43
CA LYS A 101 3.04 2.76 2.23
C LYS A 101 2.20 2.46 1.00
N ALA A 102 2.83 2.19 -0.15
CA ALA A 102 2.15 1.89 -1.40
C ALA A 102 1.31 0.60 -1.31
N SER A 103 1.76 -0.37 -0.51
CA SER A 103 1.08 -1.66 -0.37
C SER A 103 -0.19 -1.60 0.48
N LEU A 104 -0.44 -0.51 1.23
CA LEU A 104 -1.55 -0.42 2.18
C LEU A 104 -2.94 -0.65 1.55
N SER A 105 -3.16 -0.23 0.30
CA SER A 105 -4.44 -0.45 -0.40
C SER A 105 -4.77 -1.93 -0.58
N ASP A 106 -3.73 -2.77 -0.70
CA ASP A 106 -3.87 -4.16 -1.12
C ASP A 106 -3.83 -5.14 0.06
N ALA A 107 -3.77 -4.62 1.29
CA ALA A 107 -3.67 -5.46 2.47
C ALA A 107 -4.90 -6.39 2.60
N PRO A 108 -4.69 -7.68 2.90
CA PRO A 108 -5.75 -8.61 3.26
C PRO A 108 -6.60 -8.09 4.42
N GLN A 109 -7.89 -8.42 4.46
CA GLN A 109 -8.68 -8.23 5.68
C GLN A 109 -8.15 -9.10 6.83
N CYS A 110 -8.33 -8.68 8.08
CA CYS A 110 -7.95 -9.47 9.25
C CYS A 110 -9.15 -10.24 9.84
N LYS A 111 -8.85 -11.36 10.48
CA LYS A 111 -9.64 -11.88 11.59
C LYS A 111 -9.28 -11.06 12.84
N PRO A 112 -10.24 -10.78 13.74
CA PRO A 112 -9.99 -9.96 14.92
C PRO A 112 -9.00 -10.63 15.86
N ALA A 113 -8.30 -9.78 16.61
CA ALA A 113 -7.51 -10.20 17.77
C ALA A 113 -8.42 -10.86 18.81
N GLN A 114 -7.84 -11.70 19.69
CA GLN A 114 -8.62 -12.39 20.72
C GLN A 114 -8.09 -12.09 22.11
N ALA A 115 -9.01 -11.93 23.06
CA ALA A 115 -8.75 -11.90 24.50
C ALA A 115 -9.68 -12.90 25.20
N GLY A 116 -9.12 -13.89 25.89
CA GLY A 116 -9.91 -14.98 26.47
C GLY A 116 -10.84 -15.68 25.46
N GLY A 117 -10.43 -15.75 24.20
CA GLY A 117 -11.22 -16.32 23.09
C GLY A 117 -12.36 -15.44 22.56
N LYS A 118 -12.45 -14.17 23.00
CA LYS A 118 -13.42 -13.20 22.49
C LYS A 118 -12.75 -12.21 21.53
N PRO A 119 -13.41 -11.83 20.41
CA PRO A 119 -12.91 -10.80 19.53
C PRO A 119 -12.75 -9.46 20.24
N VAL A 120 -11.62 -8.80 20.04
CA VAL A 120 -11.30 -7.49 20.60
C VAL A 120 -10.60 -6.61 19.57
N ALA A 121 -10.70 -5.30 19.76
CA ALA A 121 -9.86 -4.35 19.06
C ALA A 121 -8.39 -4.52 19.51
N ALA A 122 -7.44 -4.26 18.61
CA ALA A 122 -6.03 -4.39 18.94
C ALA A 122 -5.16 -3.47 18.10
N ARG A 123 -4.06 -2.99 18.70
CA ARG A 123 -2.94 -2.39 17.97
C ARG A 123 -1.97 -3.50 17.61
N SER A 124 -1.51 -3.50 16.36
CA SER A 124 -0.51 -4.46 15.91
C SER A 124 0.48 -3.84 14.94
N LEU A 125 1.62 -4.50 14.80
CA LEU A 125 2.70 -4.15 13.90
C LEU A 125 2.89 -5.27 12.88
N VAL A 126 3.03 -4.91 11.62
CA VAL A 126 3.35 -5.83 10.53
C VAL A 126 4.71 -5.40 9.98
N ALA A 127 5.66 -6.32 9.87
CA ALA A 127 6.94 -6.05 9.24
C ALA A 127 6.86 -6.34 7.73
N VAL A 128 7.31 -5.38 6.92
CA VAL A 128 7.56 -5.53 5.49
C VAL A 128 9.07 -5.61 5.33
N ILE A 129 9.57 -6.83 5.08
CA ILE A 129 10.99 -7.18 5.13
C ILE A 129 11.47 -7.43 3.72
N PHE A 130 12.49 -6.70 3.32
CA PHE A 130 13.24 -6.94 2.10
C PHE A 130 14.42 -7.87 2.41
N ASN A 131 14.46 -9.01 1.73
CA ASN A 131 15.59 -9.94 1.79
C ASN A 131 16.41 -9.84 0.50
N PRO A 132 17.74 -9.63 0.60
CA PRO A 132 18.60 -9.53 -0.57
C PRO A 132 18.74 -10.90 -1.27
N ALA A 133 19.24 -10.88 -2.50
CA ALA A 133 19.43 -12.08 -3.33
C ALA A 133 20.29 -13.15 -2.64
N ALA A 134 21.28 -12.70 -1.85
CA ALA A 134 22.15 -13.57 -1.05
C ALA A 134 21.38 -14.39 0.01
N ALA A 135 20.21 -13.93 0.46
CA ALA A 135 19.34 -14.62 1.42
C ALA A 135 18.24 -15.44 0.73
N SER A 136 18.47 -15.87 -0.52
CA SER A 136 17.52 -16.67 -1.28
C SER A 136 17.28 -18.04 -0.63
N PRO A 137 16.01 -18.44 -0.42
CA PRO A 137 15.69 -19.73 0.21
C PRO A 137 16.01 -20.94 -0.68
N LYS A 138 16.29 -20.70 -1.97
CA LYS A 138 16.58 -21.74 -2.97
C LYS A 138 18.07 -21.96 -3.21
N ALA A 139 18.93 -21.06 -2.73
CA ALA A 139 20.36 -21.18 -2.95
C ALA A 139 20.98 -22.23 -2.00
N ALA A 140 21.96 -22.98 -2.51
CA ALA A 140 22.72 -23.92 -1.69
C ALA A 140 23.62 -23.16 -0.69
N ASP A 141 24.26 -22.09 -1.15
CA ASP A 141 24.95 -21.12 -0.32
C ASP A 141 24.06 -19.89 -0.16
N ALA A 142 23.67 -19.57 1.07
CA ALA A 142 22.77 -18.46 1.36
C ALA A 142 23.18 -17.75 2.66
N ALA A 143 23.08 -16.43 2.66
CA ALA A 143 23.12 -15.62 3.88
C ALA A 143 21.88 -15.91 4.75
N PRO A 144 21.91 -15.58 6.05
CA PRO A 144 20.72 -15.65 6.91
C PRO A 144 19.59 -14.83 6.32
N ARG A 145 18.36 -15.29 6.55
CA ARG A 145 17.15 -14.66 6.01
C ARG A 145 16.28 -14.13 7.12
N LEU A 146 15.90 -12.86 7.07
CA LEU A 146 15.02 -12.25 8.07
C LEU A 146 13.55 -12.57 7.77
N LEU A 147 12.84 -13.15 8.75
CA LEU A 147 11.46 -13.63 8.62
C LEU A 147 10.47 -12.84 9.47
N ALA A 148 10.91 -12.34 10.63
CA ALA A 148 10.12 -11.47 11.50
C ALA A 148 11.06 -10.53 12.25
N VAL A 149 10.63 -9.29 12.46
CA VAL A 149 11.41 -8.23 13.09
C VAL A 149 10.44 -7.29 13.83
N THR A 150 10.88 -6.76 14.96
CA THR A 150 10.22 -5.65 15.67
C THR A 150 11.21 -4.50 15.89
N PRO A 151 10.73 -3.25 15.99
CA PRO A 151 11.54 -2.15 16.49
C PRO A 151 12.03 -2.44 17.92
N VAL A 152 13.09 -1.75 18.31
CA VAL A 152 13.50 -1.64 19.71
C VAL A 152 12.70 -0.53 20.33
N PHE A 153 11.75 -0.92 21.18
CA PHE A 153 10.84 -0.01 21.84
C PHE A 153 11.51 0.60 23.08
N ILE A 154 11.83 1.88 22.98
CA ILE A 154 12.37 2.71 24.07
C ILE A 154 11.29 3.66 24.60
N GLY A 155 11.53 4.26 25.77
CA GLY A 155 10.61 5.24 26.36
C GLY A 155 10.40 6.47 25.49
N LYS A 156 9.20 7.08 25.56
CA LYS A 156 8.85 8.28 24.78
C LYS A 156 9.82 9.44 25.03
N GLU A 157 10.20 9.68 26.28
CA GLU A 157 11.15 10.73 26.65
C GLU A 157 12.54 10.45 26.07
N GLN A 158 13.01 9.20 26.18
CA GLN A 158 14.29 8.77 25.61
C GLN A 158 14.31 8.92 24.08
N SER A 159 13.26 8.47 23.39
CA SER A 159 13.13 8.64 21.94
C SER A 159 13.13 10.12 21.53
N THR A 160 12.44 10.96 22.29
CA THR A 160 12.39 12.41 22.06
C THR A 160 13.77 13.05 22.29
N ALA A 161 14.48 12.65 23.34
CA ALA A 161 15.82 13.13 23.65
C ALA A 161 16.82 12.77 22.53
N LEU A 162 16.79 11.52 22.04
CA LEU A 162 17.64 11.09 20.91
C LEU A 162 17.37 11.92 19.65
N ARG A 163 16.10 12.17 19.31
CA ARG A 163 15.71 13.01 18.16
C ARG A 163 16.21 14.45 18.33
N LYS A 164 15.99 15.06 19.52
CA LYS A 164 16.44 16.43 19.82
C LYS A 164 17.96 16.56 19.73
N ALA A 165 18.68 15.52 20.16
CA ALA A 165 20.13 15.43 20.06
C ALA A 165 20.64 15.01 18.66
N LYS A 166 19.75 14.89 17.66
CA LYS A 166 20.05 14.47 16.28
C LYS A 166 20.83 13.15 16.20
N LYS A 167 20.57 12.22 17.14
CA LYS A 167 21.17 10.88 17.13
C LYS A 167 20.51 10.00 16.08
N LYS A 168 21.28 9.06 15.52
CA LYS A 168 20.76 8.06 14.58
C LYS A 168 19.78 7.14 15.29
N LEU A 169 18.55 7.03 14.78
CA LEU A 169 17.56 6.09 15.33
C LEU A 169 17.64 4.71 14.67
N PHE A 170 18.16 4.64 13.45
CA PHE A 170 18.54 3.39 12.81
C PHE A 170 20.02 3.17 13.11
N ILE A 171 20.31 2.13 13.89
CA ILE A 171 21.64 1.73 14.30
C ILE A 171 21.96 0.36 13.70
N ASN A 172 23.22 0.07 13.42
CA ASN A 172 23.60 -1.27 12.95
C ASN A 172 23.99 -2.13 14.15
N LEU A 173 23.50 -3.37 14.17
CA LEU A 173 24.00 -4.43 15.04
C LEU A 173 24.69 -5.49 14.18
N THR A 174 25.81 -6.01 14.67
CA THR A 174 26.40 -7.25 14.16
C THR A 174 25.88 -8.39 15.02
N LEU A 175 24.99 -9.22 14.47
CA LEU A 175 24.40 -10.37 15.14
C LEU A 175 25.20 -11.63 14.87
N ALA A 176 25.54 -12.38 15.91
CA ALA A 176 25.97 -13.77 15.78
C ALA A 176 24.74 -14.68 15.83
N LEU A 177 24.58 -15.53 14.82
CA LEU A 177 23.49 -16.50 14.72
C LEU A 177 24.07 -17.92 14.81
N ASP A 178 23.37 -18.80 15.53
CA ASP A 178 23.69 -20.22 15.51
C ASP A 178 23.28 -20.90 14.19
N ALA A 179 23.53 -22.21 14.08
CA ALA A 179 23.19 -22.98 12.89
C ALA A 179 21.68 -23.15 12.67
N ALA A 180 20.83 -22.87 13.67
CA ALA A 180 19.38 -22.82 13.52
C ALA A 180 18.88 -21.41 13.13
N GLY A 181 19.77 -20.40 13.13
CA GLY A 181 19.43 -19.00 12.88
C GLY A 181 18.99 -18.25 14.14
N ALA A 182 19.13 -18.84 15.33
CA ALA A 182 18.81 -18.17 16.58
C ALA A 182 19.91 -17.14 16.95
N PRO A 183 19.55 -15.92 17.37
CA PRO A 183 20.53 -14.95 17.87
C PRO A 183 21.25 -15.46 19.12
N LEU A 184 22.58 -15.45 19.10
CA LEU A 184 23.45 -15.83 20.23
C LEU A 184 23.97 -14.61 20.99
N SER A 185 24.45 -13.61 20.23
CA SER A 185 25.01 -12.38 20.76
C SER A 185 24.93 -11.28 19.71
N TYR A 186 25.19 -10.04 20.13
CA TYR A 186 25.32 -8.92 19.21
C TYR A 186 26.36 -7.91 19.70
N GLU A 187 26.88 -7.15 18.74
CA GLU A 187 27.70 -5.98 18.98
C GLU A 187 27.01 -4.74 18.38
N ILE A 188 26.92 -3.67 19.16
CA ILE A 188 26.45 -2.37 18.68
C ILE A 188 27.59 -1.74 17.87
N ALA A 189 27.28 -1.29 16.65
CA ALA A 189 28.28 -0.69 15.79
C ALA A 189 28.91 0.57 16.44
N PRO A 190 30.24 0.79 16.32
CA PRO A 190 30.94 1.87 17.02
C PRO A 190 30.41 3.29 16.76
N GLU A 191 29.75 3.50 15.62
CA GLU A 191 29.11 4.77 15.26
C GLU A 191 27.78 5.04 15.98
N SER A 192 27.28 4.09 16.78
CA SER A 192 26.01 4.17 17.51
C SER A 192 26.13 3.99 19.03
N PRO A 193 27.09 4.63 19.72
CA PRO A 193 27.33 4.42 21.16
C PRO A 193 26.15 4.88 22.03
N HIS A 194 25.27 5.74 21.51
CA HIS A 194 24.04 6.17 22.18
C HIS A 194 23.00 5.05 22.32
N ALA A 195 23.20 3.91 21.66
CA ALA A 195 22.34 2.74 21.80
C ALA A 195 22.67 1.89 23.03
N GLU A 196 23.86 2.07 23.62
CA GLU A 196 24.34 1.24 24.73
C GLU A 196 23.43 1.22 25.97
N PRO A 197 22.76 2.32 26.35
CA PRO A 197 21.79 2.29 27.45
C PRO A 197 20.56 1.41 27.19
N PHE A 198 20.33 0.96 25.95
CA PHE A 198 19.11 0.25 25.54
C PHE A 198 19.32 -1.25 25.28
N LYS A 199 20.37 -1.86 25.85
CA LYS A 199 20.65 -3.31 25.66
C LYS A 199 19.47 -4.18 26.06
N ALA A 200 18.80 -3.90 27.17
CA ALA A 200 17.66 -4.68 27.62
C ALA A 200 16.50 -4.64 26.61
N GLU A 201 16.22 -3.47 26.03
CA GLU A 201 15.22 -3.30 24.98
C GLU A 201 15.63 -3.96 23.66
N ILE A 202 16.94 -3.95 23.34
CA ILE A 202 17.51 -4.69 22.21
C ILE A 202 17.31 -6.19 22.40
N ASP A 203 17.67 -6.74 23.56
CA ASP A 203 17.50 -8.16 23.90
C ASP A 203 16.02 -8.57 23.78
N ALA A 204 15.13 -7.73 24.32
CA ALA A 204 13.69 -7.95 24.25
C ALA A 204 13.15 -7.87 22.83
N ALA A 205 13.75 -7.08 21.93
CA ALA A 205 13.38 -7.06 20.51
C ALA A 205 13.90 -8.31 19.79
N LEU A 206 15.19 -8.65 19.94
CA LEU A 206 15.82 -9.78 19.26
C LEU A 206 15.18 -11.12 19.61
N SER A 207 14.65 -11.29 20.83
CA SER A 207 13.89 -12.49 21.22
C SER A 207 12.60 -12.70 20.42
N ARG A 208 12.06 -11.65 19.78
CA ARG A 208 10.88 -11.69 18.91
C ARG A 208 11.22 -11.78 17.43
N TRP A 209 12.50 -11.61 17.07
CA TRP A 209 12.94 -11.72 15.69
C TRP A 209 13.05 -13.19 15.29
N LYS A 210 12.84 -13.46 14.01
CA LYS A 210 12.94 -14.82 13.45
C LYS A 210 13.80 -14.78 12.20
N PHE A 211 14.71 -15.74 12.11
CA PHE A 211 15.58 -15.92 10.97
C PHE A 211 15.47 -17.33 10.42
N ALA A 212 15.69 -17.49 9.12
CA ALA A 212 16.19 -18.75 8.60
C ALA A 212 17.73 -18.71 8.65
N PRO A 213 18.40 -19.84 8.95
CA PRO A 213 19.84 -19.88 9.07
C PRO A 213 20.54 -19.59 7.73
N ALA A 214 21.80 -19.16 7.81
CA ALA A 214 22.69 -19.23 6.67
C ALA A 214 22.84 -20.69 6.21
N ARG A 215 23.14 -20.88 4.93
CA ARG A 215 23.43 -22.19 4.35
C ARG A 215 24.77 -22.20 3.65
N LYS A 216 25.45 -23.34 3.74
CA LYS A 216 26.63 -23.67 2.95
C LYS A 216 26.47 -25.06 2.39
N GLY A 217 26.50 -25.22 1.07
CA GLY A 217 26.22 -26.49 0.40
C GLY A 217 24.84 -27.07 0.76
N GLY A 218 23.86 -26.21 1.04
CA GLY A 218 22.50 -26.58 1.46
C GLY A 218 22.35 -26.88 2.96
N GLN A 219 23.44 -26.97 3.71
CA GLN A 219 23.42 -27.27 5.14
C GLN A 219 23.36 -25.98 5.98
N PRO A 220 22.52 -25.92 7.03
CA PRO A 220 22.50 -24.79 7.96
C PRO A 220 23.84 -24.58 8.66
N VAL A 221 24.32 -23.34 8.72
CA VAL A 221 25.59 -22.99 9.37
C VAL A 221 25.44 -21.75 10.25
N ALA A 222 26.21 -21.73 11.35
CA ALA A 222 26.35 -20.52 12.15
C ALA A 222 26.97 -19.40 11.31
N SER A 223 26.58 -18.16 11.58
CA SER A 223 26.94 -17.03 10.73
C SER A 223 26.86 -15.70 11.49
N SER A 224 27.38 -14.65 10.86
CA SER A 224 27.23 -13.29 11.33
C SER A 224 26.42 -12.47 10.33
N LEU A 225 25.59 -11.56 10.83
CA LEU A 225 24.71 -10.71 10.03
C LEU A 225 24.71 -9.29 10.58
N VAL A 226 24.98 -8.31 9.71
CA VAL A 226 24.74 -6.90 10.03
C VAL A 226 23.30 -6.56 9.71
N VAL A 227 22.55 -6.06 10.69
CA VAL A 227 21.18 -5.60 10.50
C VAL A 227 20.98 -4.19 11.07
N PRO A 228 20.21 -3.33 10.38
CA PRO A 228 19.73 -2.12 11.01
C PRO A 228 18.71 -2.48 12.08
N VAL A 229 18.68 -1.72 13.17
CA VAL A 229 17.72 -1.78 14.27
C VAL A 229 17.15 -0.41 14.49
N TRP A 230 15.82 -0.32 14.59
CA TRP A 230 15.14 0.95 14.79
C TRP A 230 14.81 1.20 16.27
N LEU A 231 15.50 2.18 16.87
CA LEU A 231 15.17 2.73 18.19
C LEU A 231 13.98 3.69 18.07
N THR A 232 12.85 3.34 18.70
CA THR A 232 11.63 4.15 18.62
C THR A 232 10.73 3.95 19.83
N ALA A 233 9.82 4.89 20.08
CA ALA A 233 8.77 4.70 21.07
C ALA A 233 7.47 4.25 20.38
N GLU A 234 6.72 3.35 21.02
CA GLU A 234 5.44 2.83 20.50
C GLU A 234 4.47 3.95 20.13
N ASP A 235 4.34 4.94 21.02
CA ASP A 235 3.50 6.14 20.86
C ASP A 235 3.81 6.94 19.58
N THR A 236 5.00 6.76 19.00
CA THR A 236 5.39 7.48 17.77
C THR A 236 5.00 6.72 16.50
N LEU A 237 4.74 5.42 16.60
CA LEU A 237 4.34 4.56 15.47
C LEU A 237 2.85 4.66 15.20
N ILE A 238 2.05 4.68 16.26
CA ILE A 238 0.60 4.88 16.25
C ILE A 238 0.29 5.87 17.36
N GLN A 239 -0.13 7.09 17.00
CA GLN A 239 -0.61 8.10 17.96
C GLN A 239 -2.07 7.82 18.36
N HIS A 240 -2.35 6.57 18.71
CA HIS A 240 -3.66 6.17 19.19
C HIS A 240 -3.43 5.54 20.55
N PRO A 241 -4.06 6.09 21.61
CA PRO A 241 -3.94 5.49 22.92
C PRO A 241 -4.35 4.02 22.85
N SER A 242 -3.81 3.18 23.73
CA SER A 242 -4.48 1.94 24.13
C SER A 242 -5.84 2.36 24.69
N VAL A 243 -6.88 2.31 23.84
CA VAL A 243 -8.22 2.72 24.21
C VAL A 243 -9.05 1.46 24.40
N GLY A 244 -9.48 1.21 25.64
CA GLY A 244 -10.26 0.04 26.03
C GLY A 244 -11.53 -0.17 25.19
N THR A 245 -12.11 0.89 24.62
CA THR A 245 -13.13 0.78 23.57
C THR A 245 -12.85 1.76 22.45
N PRO A 246 -12.65 1.33 21.19
CA PRO A 246 -12.49 2.25 20.07
C PRO A 246 -13.75 3.08 19.83
N PRO A 247 -13.63 4.22 19.13
CA PRO A 247 -14.80 5.01 18.76
C PRO A 247 -15.64 4.22 17.74
N SER A 248 -16.95 4.26 17.90
CA SER A 248 -17.90 3.64 16.96
C SER A 248 -18.78 4.70 16.33
N VAL A 249 -19.21 4.50 15.08
CA VAL A 249 -20.01 5.50 14.38
C VAL A 249 -21.43 5.51 14.94
N ALA A 250 -21.83 6.62 15.55
CA ALA A 250 -23.17 6.81 16.09
C ALA A 250 -24.13 7.38 15.03
N HIS A 251 -23.65 8.31 14.19
CA HIS A 251 -24.41 8.89 13.08
C HIS A 251 -23.54 9.04 11.84
N ARG A 252 -24.09 8.68 10.68
CA ARG A 252 -23.46 8.89 9.37
C ARG A 252 -24.31 9.84 8.55
N GLU A 253 -23.70 10.95 8.17
CA GLU A 253 -24.26 11.83 7.15
C GLU A 253 -23.76 11.38 5.78
N PRO A 254 -24.65 11.05 4.81
CA PRO A 254 -24.23 10.75 3.46
C PRO A 254 -23.58 11.99 2.83
N PRO A 255 -22.51 11.84 2.04
CA PRO A 255 -21.88 12.98 1.41
C PRO A 255 -22.80 13.57 0.34
N ALA A 256 -22.92 14.90 0.33
CA ALA A 256 -23.63 15.59 -0.73
C ALA A 256 -22.88 15.38 -2.04
N TYR A 257 -23.54 14.78 -3.04
CA TYR A 257 -22.92 14.57 -4.34
C TYR A 257 -22.63 15.92 -4.99
N PRO A 258 -21.36 16.26 -5.32
CA PRO A 258 -21.07 17.51 -5.99
C PRO A 258 -21.83 17.57 -7.32
N ARG A 259 -22.62 18.63 -7.53
CA ARG A 259 -23.48 18.76 -8.73
C ARG A 259 -22.68 18.56 -10.02
N ALA A 260 -21.47 19.12 -10.09
CA ALA A 260 -20.58 18.95 -11.25
C ALA A 260 -20.23 17.47 -11.50
N MET A 261 -19.98 16.70 -10.44
CA MET A 261 -19.67 15.27 -10.54
C MET A 261 -20.92 14.45 -10.87
N LEU A 262 -22.07 14.81 -10.30
CA LEU A 262 -23.35 14.16 -10.55
C LEU A 262 -23.79 14.33 -12.02
N THR A 263 -23.75 15.57 -12.54
CA THR A 263 -24.05 15.88 -13.93
C THR A 263 -23.07 15.19 -14.88
N SER A 264 -21.81 15.10 -14.48
CA SER A 264 -20.76 14.40 -15.25
C SER A 264 -20.75 12.89 -15.03
N ARG A 265 -21.66 12.36 -14.20
CA ARG A 265 -21.80 10.94 -13.85
C ARG A 265 -20.48 10.30 -13.36
N LEU A 266 -19.61 11.10 -12.74
CA LEU A 266 -18.33 10.66 -12.19
C LEU A 266 -18.58 10.04 -10.82
N VAL A 267 -17.87 8.96 -10.49
CA VAL A 267 -17.84 8.31 -9.16
C VAL A 267 -16.51 8.57 -8.48
N GLY A 268 -16.42 8.36 -7.17
CA GLY A 268 -15.18 8.65 -6.45
C GLY A 268 -15.07 8.00 -5.08
N GLU A 269 -13.85 7.92 -4.58
CA GLU A 269 -13.52 7.51 -3.22
C GLU A 269 -12.48 8.47 -2.65
N VAL A 270 -12.77 8.98 -1.45
CA VAL A 270 -11.90 9.88 -0.70
C VAL A 270 -11.63 9.28 0.67
N VAL A 271 -10.37 9.07 1.04
CA VAL A 271 -9.96 8.67 2.39
C VAL A 271 -9.63 9.91 3.20
N VAL A 272 -10.37 10.10 4.30
CA VAL A 272 -10.22 11.23 5.20
C VAL A 272 -9.62 10.76 6.52
N GLN A 273 -8.54 11.40 6.96
CA GLN A 273 -7.99 11.28 8.31
C GLN A 273 -8.58 12.38 9.19
N PHE A 274 -8.98 12.06 10.41
CA PHE A 274 -9.60 13.03 11.32
C PHE A 274 -9.47 12.57 12.78
N VAL A 275 -9.75 13.44 13.74
CA VAL A 275 -9.78 13.11 15.16
C VAL A 275 -11.22 13.09 15.65
N VAL A 276 -11.61 12.05 16.39
CA VAL A 276 -12.81 12.02 17.23
C VAL A 276 -12.43 12.53 18.61
N ASP A 277 -13.09 13.57 19.10
CA ASP A 277 -12.84 14.12 20.43
C ASP A 277 -13.57 13.34 21.56
N GLU A 278 -13.42 13.79 22.81
CA GLU A 278 -14.04 13.17 23.98
C GLU A 278 -15.58 13.22 23.98
N LYS A 279 -16.18 14.07 23.13
CA LYS A 279 -17.63 14.21 22.97
C LYS A 279 -18.15 13.40 21.78
N GLY A 280 -17.27 12.80 20.98
CA GLY A 280 -17.64 12.08 19.78
C GLY A 280 -17.71 12.96 18.53
N ASP A 281 -17.18 14.19 18.60
CA ASP A 281 -17.15 15.14 17.49
C ASP A 281 -15.94 14.92 16.60
N VAL A 282 -16.13 15.08 15.29
CA VAL A 282 -15.03 15.06 14.32
C VAL A 282 -14.34 16.41 14.27
N ILE A 283 -13.02 16.43 14.48
CA ILE A 283 -12.16 17.61 14.37
C ILE A 283 -10.95 17.32 13.45
N ASN A 284 -10.41 18.39 12.83
CA ASN A 284 -9.24 18.36 11.96
C ASN A 284 -9.27 17.31 10.82
N PRO A 285 -10.35 17.22 10.01
CA PRO A 285 -10.36 16.32 8.86
C PRO A 285 -9.38 16.78 7.77
N VAL A 286 -8.59 15.84 7.26
CA VAL A 286 -7.61 16.03 6.19
C VAL A 286 -7.73 14.88 5.19
N VAL A 287 -7.74 15.19 3.90
CA VAL A 287 -7.70 14.15 2.85
C VAL A 287 -6.29 13.58 2.77
N VAL A 288 -6.18 12.26 2.90
CA VAL A 288 -4.89 11.54 2.80
C VAL A 288 -4.76 10.74 1.51
N ARG A 289 -5.88 10.42 0.85
CA ARG A 289 -5.92 9.79 -0.47
C ARG A 289 -7.25 10.11 -1.14
N SER A 290 -7.22 10.41 -2.45
CA SER A 290 -8.43 10.56 -3.27
C SER A 290 -8.13 10.05 -4.68
N ASN A 291 -9.12 9.41 -5.32
CA ASN A 291 -9.01 9.06 -6.74
C ASN A 291 -9.54 10.17 -7.67
N ASN A 292 -10.25 11.16 -7.12
CA ASN A 292 -10.75 12.31 -7.85
C ASN A 292 -10.94 13.50 -6.89
N PRO A 293 -10.12 14.56 -7.00
CA PRO A 293 -10.18 15.73 -6.12
C PRO A 293 -11.54 16.44 -6.09
N GLY A 294 -12.36 16.28 -7.14
CA GLY A 294 -13.70 16.84 -7.20
C GLY A 294 -14.66 16.38 -6.11
N PHE A 295 -14.31 15.33 -5.36
CA PHE A 295 -15.09 14.81 -4.24
C PHE A 295 -14.56 15.19 -2.86
N GLU A 296 -13.36 15.79 -2.77
CA GLU A 296 -12.65 15.98 -1.51
C GLU A 296 -13.38 16.90 -0.55
N GLU A 297 -13.81 18.07 -1.04
CA GLU A 297 -14.54 19.04 -0.22
C GLU A 297 -15.87 18.46 0.30
N ALA A 298 -16.60 17.74 -0.56
CA ALA A 298 -17.85 17.09 -0.17
C ALA A 298 -17.61 15.97 0.86
N ALA A 299 -16.50 15.24 0.76
CA ALA A 299 -16.12 14.23 1.74
C ALA A 299 -15.79 14.87 3.10
N ILE A 300 -14.98 15.93 3.13
CA ILE A 300 -14.68 16.67 4.37
C ILE A 300 -15.97 17.20 5.01
N ASN A 301 -16.83 17.84 4.22
CA ASN A 301 -18.07 18.42 4.72
C ASN A 301 -19.05 17.38 5.26
N ALA A 302 -19.07 16.17 4.69
CA ALA A 302 -19.85 15.05 5.21
C ALA A 302 -19.25 14.53 6.52
N MET A 303 -17.93 14.34 6.56
CA MET A 303 -17.22 13.80 7.72
C MET A 303 -17.38 14.69 8.96
N LEU A 304 -17.35 16.02 8.80
CA LEU A 304 -17.59 16.98 9.89
C LEU A 304 -18.98 16.86 10.52
N LYS A 305 -19.95 16.26 9.83
CA LYS A 305 -21.32 16.05 10.32
C LYS A 305 -21.53 14.69 10.96
N TRP A 306 -20.54 13.80 10.89
CA TRP A 306 -20.62 12.51 11.54
C TRP A 306 -20.53 12.66 13.05
N LYS A 307 -21.17 11.74 13.76
CA LYS A 307 -21.03 11.61 15.22
C LYS A 307 -20.54 10.23 15.56
N PHE A 308 -19.70 10.17 16.57
CA PHE A 308 -19.15 8.92 17.09
C PHE A 308 -19.54 8.76 18.55
N ASN A 309 -19.64 7.52 19.01
CA ASN A 309 -19.39 7.24 20.42
C ASN A 309 -17.88 7.39 20.61
N PRO A 310 -17.41 8.23 21.55
CA PRO A 310 -15.99 8.49 21.72
C PRO A 310 -15.26 7.22 22.14
N ALA A 311 -13.97 7.19 21.83
CA ALA A 311 -13.09 6.14 22.32
C ALA A 311 -12.99 6.24 23.85
N THR A 312 -12.98 5.13 24.60
CA THR A 312 -12.84 5.17 26.08
C THR A 312 -11.64 4.40 26.61
N LYS A 313 -10.82 5.03 27.46
CA LYS A 313 -9.71 4.40 28.18
C LYS A 313 -10.06 4.33 29.66
N ASN A 314 -10.08 3.13 30.24
CA ASN A 314 -10.50 2.90 31.63
C ASN A 314 -11.88 3.55 31.94
N GLY A 315 -12.83 3.42 31.00
CA GLY A 315 -14.17 4.00 31.10
C GLY A 315 -14.25 5.53 30.89
N LYS A 316 -13.14 6.22 30.65
CA LYS A 316 -13.11 7.67 30.40
C LYS A 316 -12.96 7.98 28.90
N PRO A 317 -13.78 8.86 28.31
CA PRO A 317 -13.62 9.28 26.93
C PRO A 317 -12.24 9.89 26.64
N VAL A 318 -11.64 9.54 25.51
CA VAL A 318 -10.34 10.04 25.05
C VAL A 318 -10.40 10.37 23.56
N ARG A 319 -9.60 11.35 23.14
CA ARG A 319 -9.46 11.68 21.72
C ARG A 319 -8.79 10.56 20.95
N MET A 320 -9.25 10.32 19.73
CA MET A 320 -8.67 9.29 18.87
C MET A 320 -8.71 9.70 17.40
N GLU A 321 -7.56 9.67 16.74
CA GLU A 321 -7.48 9.83 15.29
C GLU A 321 -8.02 8.58 14.57
N LEU A 322 -8.57 8.73 13.37
CA LEU A 322 -9.12 7.67 12.52
C LEU A 322 -8.87 7.99 11.05
N GLN A 323 -8.93 6.97 10.20
CA GLN A 323 -9.05 7.14 8.75
C GLN A 323 -10.27 6.39 8.22
N MET A 324 -11.15 7.08 7.48
CA MET A 324 -12.35 6.47 6.91
C MET A 324 -12.49 6.80 5.42
N PRO A 325 -12.82 5.80 4.57
CA PRO A 325 -13.19 6.07 3.18
C PRO A 325 -14.62 6.61 3.09
N ILE A 326 -14.81 7.62 2.25
CA ILE A 326 -16.10 8.14 1.80
C ILE A 326 -16.22 7.84 0.30
N THR A 327 -17.27 7.10 -0.07
CA THR A 327 -17.52 6.69 -1.46
C THR A 327 -18.71 7.46 -2.05
N PHE A 328 -18.54 7.90 -3.29
CA PHE A 328 -19.55 8.58 -4.10
C PHE A 328 -19.99 7.66 -5.22
N ASN A 329 -21.18 7.09 -5.05
CA ASN A 329 -21.86 6.26 -6.06
C ASN A 329 -23.05 7.02 -6.63
N LEU A 330 -23.30 6.85 -7.94
CA LEU A 330 -24.44 7.53 -8.57
C LEU A 330 -25.76 7.06 -7.94
N PRO A 331 -26.69 7.99 -7.63
CA PRO A 331 -28.02 7.61 -7.17
C PRO A 331 -28.75 6.83 -8.27
N PRO A 332 -29.58 5.82 -7.92
CA PRO A 332 -30.45 5.15 -8.89
C PRO A 332 -31.37 6.18 -9.53
N HIS A 333 -31.40 6.26 -10.86
CA HIS A 333 -32.30 7.16 -11.59
C HIS A 333 -33.48 6.34 -12.17
N PRO A 334 -34.73 6.62 -11.78
CA PRO A 334 -35.88 5.77 -12.12
C PRO A 334 -36.24 5.72 -13.61
N ASN A 335 -35.75 6.67 -14.42
CA ASN A 335 -35.92 6.68 -15.89
C ASN A 335 -34.60 6.47 -16.66
N PHE A 336 -33.57 5.92 -16.03
CA PHE A 336 -32.34 5.56 -16.75
C PHE A 336 -32.53 4.23 -17.48
N ASP A 337 -32.85 4.32 -18.78
CA ASP A 337 -32.79 3.20 -19.71
C ASP A 337 -31.37 3.15 -20.33
N PRO A 338 -30.51 2.21 -19.93
CA PRO A 338 -29.16 2.07 -20.48
C PRO A 338 -29.14 1.80 -22.00
N ALA A 339 -30.29 1.49 -22.62
CA ALA A 339 -30.40 1.30 -24.07
C ALA A 339 -30.48 2.61 -24.88
N ARG A 340 -30.83 3.77 -24.28
CA ARG A 340 -31.10 5.02 -25.03
C ARG A 340 -29.89 5.94 -25.26
N GLU A 341 -28.80 5.75 -24.55
CA GLU A 341 -27.50 6.41 -24.83
C GLU A 341 -26.39 5.35 -24.86
N ALA A 342 -26.62 4.29 -25.63
CA ALA A 342 -25.57 3.34 -25.95
C ALA A 342 -24.43 4.12 -26.63
N VAL A 343 -23.21 3.96 -26.12
CA VAL A 343 -22.03 4.16 -26.96
C VAL A 343 -22.29 3.33 -28.22
N GLU A 344 -22.45 3.95 -29.38
CA GLU A 344 -22.55 3.22 -30.64
C GLU A 344 -21.23 2.50 -30.85
N VAL A 345 -21.18 1.25 -30.40
CA VAL A 345 -20.07 0.37 -30.65
C VAL A 345 -20.23 -0.12 -32.08
N GLU A 346 -19.43 0.45 -32.98
CA GLU A 346 -19.46 0.07 -34.39
C GLU A 346 -18.92 -1.36 -34.53
N SER A 347 -19.81 -2.32 -34.79
CA SER A 347 -19.41 -3.70 -35.07
C SER A 347 -18.64 -3.80 -36.39
N VAL A 348 -17.68 -4.72 -36.48
CA VAL A 348 -16.87 -4.90 -37.69
C VAL A 348 -17.75 -5.46 -38.83
N SER A 349 -17.67 -4.87 -40.03
CA SER A 349 -18.49 -5.27 -41.18
C SER A 349 -18.27 -6.73 -41.60
N LYS A 350 -19.31 -7.39 -42.13
CA LYS A 350 -19.28 -8.81 -42.58
C LYS A 350 -18.07 -9.13 -43.48
N ARG A 351 -17.79 -8.28 -44.46
CA ARG A 351 -16.66 -8.43 -45.40
C ARG A 351 -15.28 -8.36 -44.73
N ARG A 352 -15.18 -7.63 -43.62
CA ARG A 352 -13.94 -7.51 -42.82
C ARG A 352 -13.81 -8.68 -41.84
N MET A 353 -14.92 -9.22 -41.34
CA MET A 353 -14.95 -10.44 -40.52
C MET A 353 -14.44 -11.67 -41.25
N GLU A 354 -14.81 -11.85 -42.51
CA GLU A 354 -14.32 -12.96 -43.33
C GLU A 354 -12.79 -12.94 -43.51
N LYS A 355 -12.17 -11.76 -43.41
CA LYS A 355 -10.72 -11.54 -43.56
C LYS A 355 -9.95 -11.56 -42.24
N MET A 356 -10.64 -11.65 -41.09
CA MET A 356 -9.96 -11.71 -39.79
C MET A 356 -9.32 -13.09 -39.53
N PRO A 357 -8.29 -13.17 -38.67
CA PRO A 357 -7.82 -14.44 -38.13
C PRO A 357 -8.95 -15.22 -37.46
N GLU A 358 -8.92 -16.55 -37.55
CA GLU A 358 -10.02 -17.41 -37.08
C GLU A 358 -10.40 -17.16 -35.62
N GLY A 359 -9.43 -16.90 -34.74
CA GLY A 359 -9.65 -16.61 -33.32
C GLY A 359 -10.27 -15.25 -32.99
N LEU A 360 -10.57 -14.39 -33.98
CA LEU A 360 -11.19 -13.07 -33.80
C LEU A 360 -12.54 -12.94 -34.53
N ARG A 361 -13.00 -13.99 -35.22
CA ARG A 361 -14.27 -14.01 -35.95
C ARG A 361 -15.43 -14.27 -34.99
N TYR A 362 -16.57 -13.62 -35.23
CA TYR A 362 -17.80 -13.82 -34.48
C TYR A 362 -19.05 -13.60 -35.34
N ASP A 363 -20.16 -14.24 -34.96
CA ASP A 363 -21.48 -14.08 -35.57
C ASP A 363 -22.30 -13.01 -34.82
N THR A 364 -22.14 -12.94 -33.49
CA THR A 364 -22.77 -11.94 -32.62
C THR A 364 -21.68 -11.08 -31.97
N PRO A 365 -21.74 -9.74 -32.10
CA PRO A 365 -20.74 -8.85 -31.51
C PRO A 365 -20.78 -8.84 -29.97
N PRO A 366 -19.70 -8.42 -29.30
CA PRO A 366 -19.75 -8.15 -27.88
C PRO A 366 -20.77 -7.04 -27.58
N GLU A 367 -21.64 -7.27 -26.58
CA GLU A 367 -22.62 -6.29 -26.14
C GLU A 367 -22.12 -5.57 -24.88
N PRO A 368 -22.07 -4.23 -24.83
CA PRO A 368 -21.65 -3.52 -23.63
C PRO A 368 -22.57 -3.81 -22.45
N ARG A 369 -21.99 -4.10 -21.28
CA ARG A 369 -22.71 -4.35 -20.02
C ARG A 369 -22.41 -3.28 -18.98
N GLY A 370 -21.16 -2.81 -18.92
CA GLY A 370 -20.73 -1.71 -18.07
C GLY A 370 -19.83 -0.79 -18.87
N VAL A 371 -20.30 0.43 -19.14
CA VAL A 371 -19.53 1.45 -19.87
C VAL A 371 -19.20 2.60 -18.94
N ILE A 372 -17.91 2.98 -18.94
CA ILE A 372 -17.42 4.16 -18.23
C ILE A 372 -17.33 5.33 -19.22
N ARG A 373 -17.78 6.53 -18.84
CA ARG A 373 -17.61 7.69 -19.72
C ARG A 373 -16.19 8.23 -19.58
N PRO A 374 -15.47 8.48 -20.69
CA PRO A 374 -14.18 9.14 -20.61
C PRO A 374 -14.33 10.58 -20.15
N VAL A 375 -13.37 11.01 -19.34
CA VAL A 375 -13.40 12.32 -18.69
C VAL A 375 -12.70 13.35 -19.56
N TYR A 376 -13.28 14.54 -19.74
CA TYR A 376 -12.56 15.60 -20.44
C TYR A 376 -11.23 15.90 -19.73
N PRO A 377 -10.06 15.78 -20.40
CA PRO A 377 -8.76 15.90 -19.72
C PRO A 377 -8.59 17.25 -19.04
N TYR A 378 -8.21 17.24 -17.76
CA TYR A 378 -8.12 18.46 -16.95
C TYR A 378 -7.11 19.48 -17.53
N ALA A 379 -5.97 19.02 -18.05
CA ALA A 379 -4.98 19.91 -18.69
C ALA A 379 -5.57 20.65 -19.90
N LEU A 380 -6.43 19.98 -20.68
CA LEU A 380 -7.14 20.59 -21.80
C LEU A 380 -8.24 21.54 -21.32
N TYR A 381 -8.89 21.24 -20.20
CA TYR A 381 -9.89 22.13 -19.61
C TYR A 381 -9.24 23.42 -19.07
N ALA A 382 -8.14 23.29 -18.33
CA ALA A 382 -7.40 24.40 -17.74
C ALA A 382 -6.82 25.35 -18.81
N SER A 383 -6.38 24.79 -19.94
CA SER A 383 -5.92 25.57 -21.10
C SER A 383 -7.05 26.09 -21.99
N LYS A 384 -8.32 25.86 -21.64
CA LYS A 384 -9.50 26.19 -22.44
C LYS A 384 -9.43 25.63 -23.87
N ALA A 385 -8.85 24.44 -24.02
CA ALA A 385 -8.77 23.76 -25.30
C ALA A 385 -10.19 23.46 -25.83
N PRO A 386 -10.37 23.45 -27.17
CA PRO A 386 -11.65 23.17 -27.81
C PRO A 386 -12.02 21.68 -27.69
N SER A 387 -13.25 21.37 -28.11
CA SER A 387 -13.71 19.99 -28.27
C SER A 387 -12.79 19.18 -29.19
N GLY A 388 -12.87 17.87 -29.06
CA GLY A 388 -12.13 16.92 -29.87
C GLY A 388 -12.75 15.54 -29.85
N SER A 389 -12.09 14.57 -30.47
CA SER A 389 -12.53 13.18 -30.43
C SER A 389 -11.34 12.26 -30.25
N ALA A 390 -11.62 11.05 -29.80
CA ALA A 390 -10.68 9.95 -29.83
C ALA A 390 -11.37 8.68 -30.26
N THR A 391 -10.76 7.99 -31.20
CA THR A 391 -11.19 6.71 -31.73
C THR A 391 -10.32 5.61 -31.14
N ILE A 392 -10.97 4.60 -30.56
CA ILE A 392 -10.31 3.56 -29.78
C ILE A 392 -10.73 2.19 -30.28
N SER A 393 -9.74 1.34 -30.52
CA SER A 393 -9.94 -0.08 -30.79
C SER A 393 -9.65 -0.88 -29.53
N MET A 394 -10.49 -1.86 -29.25
CA MET A 394 -10.37 -2.71 -28.07
C MET A 394 -10.56 -4.18 -28.44
N LEU A 395 -9.81 -5.06 -27.78
CA LEU A 395 -9.97 -6.51 -27.84
C LEU A 395 -10.64 -6.99 -26.56
N ILE A 396 -11.77 -7.67 -26.73
CA ILE A 396 -12.56 -8.28 -25.66
C ILE A 396 -12.25 -9.78 -25.65
N ASP A 397 -11.91 -10.32 -24.49
CA ASP A 397 -11.69 -11.77 -24.30
C ASP A 397 -13.02 -12.55 -24.25
N PRO A 398 -12.99 -13.91 -24.31
CA PRO A 398 -14.21 -14.72 -24.21
C PRO A 398 -14.96 -14.62 -22.87
N LYS A 399 -14.40 -13.90 -21.86
CA LYS A 399 -15.07 -13.60 -20.59
C LYS A 399 -15.72 -12.22 -20.59
N GLY A 400 -15.63 -11.46 -21.69
CA GLY A 400 -16.23 -10.15 -21.81
C GLY A 400 -15.37 -9.02 -21.23
N ARG A 401 -14.08 -9.25 -20.98
CA ARG A 401 -13.16 -8.24 -20.44
C ARG A 401 -12.30 -7.64 -21.53
N VAL A 402 -12.02 -6.35 -21.43
CA VAL A 402 -11.06 -5.68 -22.32
C VAL A 402 -9.64 -6.11 -21.94
N VAL A 403 -8.92 -6.70 -22.89
CA VAL A 403 -7.56 -7.22 -22.68
C VAL A 403 -6.48 -6.48 -23.48
N MET A 404 -6.89 -5.68 -24.47
CA MET A 404 -5.98 -4.82 -25.22
C MET A 404 -6.74 -3.58 -25.70
N VAL A 405 -6.13 -2.41 -25.56
CA VAL A 405 -6.68 -1.13 -26.00
C VAL A 405 -5.64 -0.42 -26.86
N LYS A 406 -6.07 0.10 -28.00
CA LYS A 406 -5.25 0.92 -28.88
C LYS A 406 -6.01 2.19 -29.27
N VAL A 407 -5.40 3.34 -29.01
CA VAL A 407 -5.86 4.61 -29.60
C VAL A 407 -5.52 4.55 -31.09
N ILE A 408 -6.55 4.59 -31.93
CA ILE A 408 -6.40 4.60 -33.39
C ILE A 408 -6.09 6.01 -33.86
N GLU A 409 -6.86 6.97 -33.37
CA GLU A 409 -6.75 8.37 -33.73
C GLU A 409 -7.29 9.21 -32.57
N ALA A 410 -6.71 10.37 -32.35
CA ALA A 410 -7.27 11.35 -31.44
C ALA A 410 -6.93 12.75 -31.95
N THR A 411 -7.88 13.67 -31.88
CA THR A 411 -7.63 15.06 -32.28
C THR A 411 -6.60 15.74 -31.37
N ARG A 412 -6.42 15.21 -30.15
CA ARG A 412 -5.31 15.51 -29.25
C ARG A 412 -4.89 14.26 -28.47
N PRO A 413 -3.60 14.08 -28.12
CA PRO A 413 -3.14 12.91 -27.38
C PRO A 413 -3.91 12.67 -26.07
N GLU A 414 -4.27 13.73 -25.35
CA GLU A 414 -4.94 13.63 -24.05
C GLU A 414 -6.37 13.09 -24.16
N PHE A 415 -7.06 13.33 -25.29
CA PHE A 415 -8.36 12.71 -25.57
C PHE A 415 -8.21 11.20 -25.80
N GLY A 416 -7.12 10.80 -26.48
CA GLY A 416 -6.76 9.39 -26.67
C GLY A 416 -6.55 8.67 -25.34
N GLU A 417 -5.73 9.23 -24.45
CA GLU A 417 -5.45 8.63 -23.14
C GLU A 417 -6.69 8.58 -22.24
N SER A 418 -7.53 9.62 -22.28
CA SER A 418 -8.78 9.61 -21.51
C SER A 418 -9.77 8.55 -22.00
N GLY A 419 -9.97 8.46 -23.32
CA GLY A 419 -10.79 7.40 -23.90
C GLY A 419 -10.27 6.01 -23.56
N LYS A 420 -8.94 5.83 -23.59
CA LYS A 420 -8.27 4.57 -23.30
C LYS A 420 -8.51 4.14 -21.84
N ALA A 421 -8.29 5.06 -20.91
CA ALA A 421 -8.52 4.81 -19.48
C ALA A 421 -9.98 4.42 -19.18
N ALA A 422 -10.95 5.02 -19.89
CA ALA A 422 -12.35 4.64 -19.75
C ALA A 422 -12.62 3.22 -20.26
N VAL A 423 -12.14 2.89 -21.46
CA VAL A 423 -12.37 1.59 -22.11
C VAL A 423 -11.70 0.43 -21.38
N GLU A 424 -10.57 0.65 -20.72
CA GLU A 424 -9.91 -0.37 -19.89
C GLU A 424 -10.80 -0.94 -18.78
N HIS A 425 -11.85 -0.21 -18.40
CA HIS A 425 -12.79 -0.61 -17.37
C HIS A 425 -14.17 -1.01 -17.94
N PHE A 426 -14.29 -1.17 -19.26
CA PHE A 426 -15.53 -1.62 -19.86
C PHE A 426 -15.72 -3.12 -19.64
N GLU A 427 -16.97 -3.51 -19.45
CA GLU A 427 -17.39 -4.90 -19.38
C GLU A 427 -18.41 -5.17 -20.49
N PHE A 428 -18.30 -6.36 -21.08
CA PHE A 428 -19.15 -6.81 -22.17
C PHE A 428 -19.77 -8.17 -21.86
N LYS A 429 -20.92 -8.46 -22.47
CA LYS A 429 -21.19 -9.85 -22.86
C LYS A 429 -20.25 -10.18 -24.01
N PRO A 430 -19.52 -11.31 -23.95
CA PRO A 430 -18.53 -11.63 -24.98
C PRO A 430 -19.19 -11.81 -26.35
N ALA A 431 -18.41 -11.63 -27.41
CA ALA A 431 -18.83 -12.04 -28.74
C ALA A 431 -19.15 -13.54 -28.76
N THR A 432 -20.01 -13.97 -29.69
CA THR A 432 -20.24 -15.41 -29.89
C THR A 432 -20.03 -15.81 -31.35
N LEU A 433 -19.44 -17.00 -31.53
CA LEU A 433 -19.30 -17.68 -32.82
C LEU A 433 -19.99 -19.04 -32.68
N LYS A 434 -21.00 -19.33 -33.50
CA LYS A 434 -21.84 -20.52 -33.40
C LYS A 434 -22.38 -20.76 -31.97
N GLY A 435 -22.76 -19.69 -31.29
CA GLY A 435 -23.29 -19.72 -29.91
C GLY A 435 -22.25 -19.92 -28.80
N LYS A 436 -20.96 -20.04 -29.11
CA LYS A 436 -19.89 -20.14 -28.10
C LYS A 436 -19.18 -18.80 -27.89
N PRO A 437 -18.87 -18.39 -26.65
CA PRO A 437 -18.09 -17.19 -26.37
C PRO A 437 -16.73 -17.21 -27.08
N THR A 438 -16.38 -16.11 -27.74
CA THR A 438 -15.12 -15.92 -28.44
C THR A 438 -14.59 -14.51 -28.20
N SER A 439 -13.34 -14.27 -28.57
CA SER A 439 -12.76 -12.93 -28.53
C SER A 439 -13.39 -12.06 -29.62
N GLY A 440 -13.63 -10.79 -29.30
CA GLY A 440 -14.19 -9.83 -30.24
C GLY A 440 -13.38 -8.55 -30.26
N MET A 441 -13.09 -8.02 -31.45
CA MET A 441 -12.52 -6.69 -31.59
C MET A 441 -13.63 -5.68 -31.90
N LEU A 442 -13.59 -4.54 -31.21
CA LEU A 442 -14.54 -3.45 -31.35
C LEU A 442 -13.82 -2.12 -31.52
N LYS A 443 -14.50 -1.18 -32.17
CA LYS A 443 -14.07 0.20 -32.32
C LYS A 443 -15.14 1.12 -31.74
N THR A 444 -14.73 2.13 -31.00
CA THR A 444 -15.61 3.17 -30.48
C THR A 444 -14.99 4.53 -30.72
N GLU A 445 -15.83 5.53 -31.01
CA GLU A 445 -15.42 6.92 -31.02
C GLU A 445 -15.99 7.64 -29.80
N PHE A 446 -15.16 8.42 -29.14
CA PHE A 446 -15.55 9.31 -28.06
C PHE A 446 -15.43 10.75 -28.50
N ASN A 447 -16.50 11.50 -28.33
CA ASN A 447 -16.51 12.94 -28.51
C ASN A 447 -16.30 13.64 -27.16
N PHE A 448 -15.34 14.55 -27.11
CA PHE A 448 -14.98 15.34 -25.95
C PHE A 448 -15.38 16.79 -26.20
N ALA A 449 -16.22 17.36 -25.35
CA ALA A 449 -16.55 18.78 -25.42
C ALA A 449 -16.22 19.47 -24.09
N PRO A 450 -15.58 20.65 -24.11
CA PRO A 450 -15.44 21.47 -22.92
C PRO A 450 -16.83 21.91 -22.47
N ILE A 451 -17.08 21.90 -21.17
CA ILE A 451 -18.38 22.29 -20.61
C ILE A 451 -18.59 23.80 -20.82
N THR A 452 -19.40 24.17 -21.81
CA THR A 452 -19.80 25.58 -22.01
C THR A 452 -20.91 25.93 -21.02
N ARG A 453 -20.64 26.85 -20.09
CA ARG A 453 -21.69 27.55 -19.33
C ARG A 453 -22.58 28.32 -20.31
N THR A 454 -23.83 27.94 -20.46
CA THR A 454 -24.90 28.90 -20.77
C THR A 454 -25.80 28.96 -19.53
N PRO A 455 -25.78 30.05 -18.73
CA PRO A 455 -26.83 30.23 -17.74
C PRO A 455 -28.16 30.42 -18.50
N PRO A 456 -29.27 29.80 -18.07
CA PRO A 456 -30.57 30.16 -18.63
C PRO A 456 -30.79 31.66 -18.40
N SER A 457 -31.08 32.39 -19.47
CA SER A 457 -31.48 33.80 -19.37
C SER A 457 -32.79 33.86 -18.62
N THR A 458 -32.75 34.23 -17.34
CA THR A 458 -33.92 34.65 -16.59
C THR A 458 -34.42 35.96 -17.20
N ARG A 459 -35.47 35.91 -18.03
CA ARG A 459 -36.31 37.09 -18.27
C ARG A 459 -37.46 37.03 -17.28
N TRP A 460 -37.48 38.00 -16.38
CA TRP A 460 -38.63 38.31 -15.53
C TRP A 460 -39.77 38.86 -16.41
N ARG A 461 -40.95 38.26 -16.28
CA ARG A 461 -42.25 38.95 -16.31
C ARG A 461 -43.14 38.31 -15.26
#